data_AF-A0A6A0QWL5-F1
#
_entry.id   AF-A0A6A0QWL5-F1
#
_cell.length_a   1.000
_cell.length_b   1.000
_cell.length_c   1.000
_cell.angle_alpha   90.00
_cell.angle_beta   90.00
_cell.angle_gamma   90.00
#
_symmetry.space_group_name_H-M   'P 1'
#
loop_
_entity.id
_entity.type
_entity.pdbx_description
1 polymer ?
#
loop_
_entity_poly.entity_id
_entity_poly.type
_entity_poly.pdbx_seq_one_letter_code
_entity_poly.pdbx_strand_id
1 'polypeptide(L)'
;MDATTRWETEAMRSSPQKRSKPPRPTAKREAFEPGSGTFVTLKEAEEATGIPTNTLRKWVRKEAITSYLESDGELTLRMVELDSVKHRAQELGRHLAGTDTTQSDQEEQRATPAPSPAETEESTSEGSVRASEPPPPAQHGDTPEGSMLVPIDAWNKMLTQLGNLHEAGQQLAEARERAAKAETEAVFLRERLAEIRSQTSDVSEAAPSPLEGGQVSEASQGGLQAGETGLPAEDASAADEASGPATTSYWRYLTTGWRSRKKR
;
A
#
# COMPACT_ATOMS: atom_id res chain seq x y z
N MET A 1 32.76 25.65 -12.34
CA MET A 1 31.50 24.90 -12.57
C MET A 1 31.92 23.53 -13.02
N ASP A 2 31.79 22.55 -12.13
CA ASP A 2 32.46 21.25 -12.28
C ASP A 2 31.63 20.26 -13.12
N ALA A 3 32.30 19.45 -13.91
CA ALA A 3 31.71 18.55 -14.90
C ALA A 3 30.93 17.35 -14.30
N THR A 4 30.97 17.18 -12.98
CA THR A 4 30.38 16.04 -12.27
C THR A 4 28.87 16.17 -12.08
N THR A 5 28.31 17.39 -12.11
CA THR A 5 26.85 17.61 -11.97
C THR A 5 26.07 17.48 -13.28
N ARG A 6 26.73 17.20 -14.41
CA ARG A 6 26.06 17.17 -15.72
C ARG A 6 25.48 15.80 -16.12
N TRP A 7 25.93 14.71 -15.52
CA TRP A 7 25.52 13.36 -15.92
C TRP A 7 24.33 12.78 -15.14
N GLU A 8 23.96 13.34 -13.98
CA GLU A 8 22.83 12.82 -13.18
C GLU A 8 21.44 13.17 -13.74
N THR A 9 21.34 14.11 -14.68
CA THR A 9 20.04 14.56 -15.19
C THR A 9 19.57 13.88 -16.48
N GLU A 10 20.43 13.09 -17.13
CA GLU A 10 20.10 12.49 -18.44
C GLU A 10 19.57 11.05 -18.34
N ALA A 11 19.90 10.31 -17.28
CA ALA A 11 19.42 8.94 -17.06
C ALA A 11 17.92 8.84 -16.72
N MET A 12 17.28 9.93 -16.28
CA MET A 12 15.86 9.94 -15.88
C MET A 12 14.88 10.21 -17.03
N ARG A 13 15.34 10.58 -18.24
CA ARG A 13 14.44 10.99 -19.35
C ARG A 13 14.14 9.92 -20.40
N SER A 14 14.80 8.77 -20.38
CA SER A 14 14.75 7.81 -21.49
C SER A 14 14.03 6.48 -21.21
N SER A 15 13.21 6.39 -20.16
CA SER A 15 12.29 5.25 -20.01
C SER A 15 10.97 5.56 -20.76
N PRO A 16 10.67 4.93 -21.91
CA PRO A 16 9.33 4.95 -22.48
C PRO A 16 8.44 4.10 -21.58
N GLN A 17 7.89 4.75 -20.55
CA GLN A 17 6.82 4.21 -19.74
C GLN A 17 5.62 3.98 -20.68
N LYS A 18 5.49 2.75 -21.20
CA LYS A 18 4.23 2.23 -21.74
C LYS A 18 3.23 2.18 -20.59
N ARG A 19 2.68 3.35 -20.23
CA ARG A 19 1.55 3.46 -19.31
C ARG A 19 0.38 2.84 -20.04
N SER A 20 0.15 1.55 -19.78
CA SER A 20 -1.14 0.93 -20.04
C SER A 20 -2.17 1.86 -19.41
N LYS A 21 -3.12 2.30 -20.23
CA LYS A 21 -4.24 3.13 -19.75
C LYS A 21 -4.82 2.45 -18.52
N PRO A 22 -5.12 3.19 -17.44
CA PRO A 22 -5.69 2.59 -16.24
C PRO A 22 -6.91 1.76 -16.65
N PRO A 23 -7.01 0.50 -16.19
CA PRO A 23 -8.05 -0.41 -16.65
C PRO A 23 -9.40 0.26 -16.43
N ARG A 24 -10.15 0.40 -17.53
CA ARG A 24 -11.48 1.01 -17.50
C ARG A 24 -12.30 0.17 -16.51
N PRO A 25 -12.89 0.77 -15.46
CA PRO A 25 -13.74 0.02 -14.56
C PRO A 25 -14.84 -0.63 -15.42
N THR A 26 -14.93 -1.95 -15.38
CA THR A 26 -15.92 -2.75 -16.10
C THR A 26 -17.30 -2.44 -15.53
N ALA A 27 -17.84 -1.30 -15.96
CA ALA A 27 -19.15 -0.81 -15.60
C ALA A 27 -20.19 -1.54 -16.45
N LYS A 28 -20.51 -2.75 -16.02
CA LYS A 28 -21.83 -3.33 -16.22
C LYS A 28 -22.00 -4.40 -15.14
N ARG A 29 -22.56 -3.96 -14.02
CA ARG A 29 -23.30 -4.80 -13.10
C ARG A 29 -24.54 -5.28 -13.87
N GLU A 30 -24.35 -6.14 -14.87
CA GLU A 30 -25.45 -7.01 -15.30
C GLU A 30 -25.82 -7.79 -14.05
N ALA A 31 -27.12 -7.73 -13.71
CA ALA A 31 -27.66 -8.23 -12.47
C ALA A 31 -27.16 -9.66 -12.24
N PHE A 32 -26.14 -9.78 -11.38
CA PHE A 32 -25.59 -11.06 -11.00
C PHE A 32 -26.68 -11.69 -10.12
N GLU A 33 -27.34 -12.72 -10.64
CA GLU A 33 -28.38 -13.46 -9.95
C GLU A 33 -27.84 -13.86 -8.57
N PRO A 34 -28.48 -13.44 -7.46
CA PRO A 34 -27.95 -13.61 -6.10
C PRO A 34 -27.97 -15.07 -5.57
N GLY A 35 -27.79 -16.06 -6.45
CA GLY A 35 -27.85 -17.48 -6.11
C GLY A 35 -26.69 -18.35 -6.57
N SER A 36 -25.68 -17.84 -7.31
CA SER A 36 -24.71 -18.75 -7.94
C SER A 36 -23.43 -19.04 -7.16
N GLY A 37 -23.07 -18.28 -6.12
CA GLY A 37 -21.85 -18.56 -5.39
C GLY A 37 -21.52 -17.58 -4.27
N THR A 38 -20.74 -18.06 -3.30
CA THR A 38 -20.23 -17.24 -2.20
C THR A 38 -19.06 -16.40 -2.70
N PHE A 39 -19.25 -15.09 -2.77
CA PHE A 39 -18.16 -14.16 -3.03
C PHE A 39 -17.45 -13.81 -1.74
N VAL A 40 -16.13 -13.95 -1.77
CA VAL A 40 -15.26 -13.67 -0.64
C VAL A 40 -14.14 -12.72 -1.05
N THR A 41 -13.54 -12.03 -0.09
CA THR A 41 -12.36 -11.23 -0.35
C THR A 41 -11.17 -12.12 -0.74
N LEU A 42 -10.17 -11.55 -1.42
CA LEU A 42 -8.95 -12.29 -1.78
C LEU A 42 -8.25 -12.94 -0.58
N LYS A 43 -8.32 -12.30 0.60
CA LYS A 43 -7.68 -12.79 1.82
C LYS A 43 -8.46 -13.97 2.40
N GLU A 44 -9.79 -13.88 2.46
CA GLU A 44 -10.65 -14.99 2.87
C GLU A 44 -10.54 -16.17 1.91
N ALA A 45 -10.41 -15.92 0.60
CA ALA A 45 -10.15 -16.98 -0.37
C ALA A 45 -8.81 -17.68 -0.13
N GLU A 46 -7.75 -16.93 0.21
CA GLU A 46 -6.44 -17.49 0.58
C GLU A 46 -6.54 -18.36 1.82
N GLU A 47 -7.25 -17.91 2.85
CA GLU A 47 -7.48 -18.69 4.08
C GLU A 47 -8.29 -19.96 3.79
N ALA A 48 -9.32 -19.87 2.94
CA ALA A 48 -10.19 -21.02 2.62
C ALA A 48 -9.55 -22.05 1.68
N THR A 49 -8.64 -21.64 0.80
CA THR A 49 -8.08 -22.51 -0.26
C THR A 49 -6.58 -22.79 -0.10
N GLY A 50 -5.88 -22.05 0.75
CA GLY A 50 -4.42 -22.08 0.86
C GLY A 50 -3.70 -21.47 -0.36
N ILE A 51 -4.41 -20.83 -1.28
CA ILE A 51 -3.81 -20.24 -2.48
C ILE A 51 -3.38 -18.80 -2.19
N PRO A 52 -2.09 -18.45 -2.35
CA PRO A 52 -1.62 -17.11 -1.99
C PRO A 52 -2.34 -16.00 -2.76
N THR A 53 -2.65 -14.88 -2.09
CA THR A 53 -3.33 -13.71 -2.66
C THR A 53 -2.72 -13.23 -3.99
N ASN A 54 -1.38 -13.29 -4.14
CA ASN A 54 -0.71 -12.87 -5.38
C ASN A 54 -1.08 -13.79 -6.57
N THR A 55 -1.25 -15.08 -6.33
CA THR A 55 -1.69 -16.04 -7.34
C THR A 55 -3.14 -15.77 -7.75
N LEU A 56 -4.03 -15.53 -6.77
CA LEU A 56 -5.42 -15.15 -7.03
C LEU A 56 -5.49 -13.87 -7.88
N ARG A 57 -4.71 -12.83 -7.53
CA ARG A 57 -4.61 -11.60 -8.33
C ARG A 57 -4.16 -11.87 -9.77
N LYS A 58 -3.22 -12.79 -9.98
CA LYS A 58 -2.78 -13.19 -11.33
C LYS A 58 -3.89 -13.89 -12.10
N TRP A 59 -4.67 -14.77 -11.46
CA TRP A 59 -5.81 -15.44 -12.09
C TRP A 59 -6.90 -14.46 -12.48
N VAL A 60 -7.23 -13.51 -11.60
CA VAL A 60 -8.18 -12.45 -11.93
C VAL A 60 -7.71 -11.62 -13.13
N ARG A 61 -6.44 -11.21 -13.17
CA ARG A 61 -5.89 -10.43 -14.30
C ARG A 61 -5.94 -11.19 -15.63
N LYS A 62 -5.95 -12.53 -15.58
CA LYS A 62 -6.05 -13.41 -16.74
C LYS A 62 -7.49 -13.82 -17.04
N GLU A 63 -8.47 -13.27 -16.33
CA GLU A 63 -9.90 -13.62 -16.45
C GLU A 63 -10.17 -15.12 -16.25
N ALA A 64 -9.32 -15.80 -15.45
CA ALA A 64 -9.43 -17.23 -15.20
C ALA A 64 -10.38 -17.58 -14.04
N ILE A 65 -10.83 -16.59 -13.27
CA ILE A 65 -11.78 -16.73 -12.17
C ILE A 65 -12.74 -15.54 -12.15
N THR A 66 -14.00 -15.79 -11.77
CA THR A 66 -15.02 -14.75 -11.61
C THR A 66 -14.65 -13.79 -10.49
N SER A 67 -14.65 -12.48 -10.77
CA SER A 67 -14.33 -11.46 -9.77
C SER A 67 -15.09 -10.16 -10.04
N TYR A 68 -15.34 -9.39 -8.99
CA TYR A 68 -15.84 -8.03 -9.10
C TYR A 68 -15.13 -7.10 -8.10
N LEU A 69 -15.28 -5.79 -8.30
CA LEU A 69 -14.78 -4.78 -7.38
C LEU A 69 -15.95 -4.27 -6.52
N GLU A 70 -15.83 -4.41 -5.21
CA GLU A 70 -16.75 -3.85 -4.24
C GLU A 70 -16.16 -2.56 -3.68
N SER A 71 -16.95 -1.49 -3.69
CA SER A 71 -16.55 -0.21 -3.08
C SER A 71 -17.37 0.01 -1.82
N ASP A 72 -16.76 -0.22 -0.65
CA ASP A 72 -17.40 -0.01 0.65
C ASP A 72 -17.13 1.41 1.17
N GLY A 73 -17.49 2.41 0.35
CA GLY A 73 -17.32 3.84 0.64
C GLY A 73 -15.88 4.35 0.54
N GLU A 74 -14.97 3.80 1.34
CA GLU A 74 -13.58 4.27 1.47
C GLU A 74 -12.57 3.32 0.81
N LEU A 75 -12.87 2.02 0.80
CA LEU A 75 -11.98 0.99 0.28
C LEU A 75 -12.61 0.30 -0.93
N THR A 76 -11.78 0.07 -1.96
CA THR A 76 -12.13 -0.78 -3.09
C THR A 76 -11.53 -2.16 -2.87
N LEU A 77 -12.38 -3.10 -2.46
CA LEU A 77 -12.01 -4.50 -2.25
C LEU A 77 -12.33 -5.29 -3.51
N ARG A 78 -11.47 -6.26 -3.83
CA ARG A 78 -11.70 -7.17 -4.94
C ARG A 78 -12.27 -8.46 -4.39
N MET A 79 -13.49 -8.76 -4.82
CA MET A 79 -14.23 -9.97 -4.45
C MET A 79 -14.02 -11.03 -5.52
N VAL A 80 -13.90 -12.28 -5.10
CA VAL A 80 -13.75 -13.45 -5.97
C VAL A 80 -14.76 -14.51 -5.57
N GLU A 81 -15.30 -15.22 -6.55
CA GLU A 81 -16.22 -16.33 -6.31
C GLU A 81 -15.44 -17.56 -5.84
N LEU A 82 -15.76 -18.08 -4.66
CA LEU A 82 -14.98 -19.15 -4.04
C LEU A 82 -14.97 -20.43 -4.87
N ASP A 83 -16.09 -20.79 -5.50
CA ASP A 83 -16.20 -22.02 -6.30
C ASP A 83 -15.40 -21.93 -7.60
N SER A 84 -15.37 -20.76 -8.24
CA SER A 84 -14.49 -20.49 -9.39
C SER A 84 -13.01 -20.67 -9.02
N VAL A 85 -12.60 -20.24 -7.82
CA VAL A 85 -11.22 -20.43 -7.32
C VAL A 85 -10.92 -21.91 -7.12
N LYS A 86 -11.86 -22.68 -6.52
CA LYS A 86 -11.69 -24.12 -6.30
C LYS A 86 -11.60 -24.89 -7.62
N HIS A 87 -12.50 -24.61 -8.56
CA HIS A 87 -12.50 -25.20 -9.89
C HIS A 87 -11.17 -24.96 -10.60
N ARG A 88 -10.68 -23.71 -10.59
CA ARG A 88 -9.40 -23.37 -11.20
C ARG A 88 -8.21 -24.04 -10.52
N ALA A 89 -8.27 -24.24 -9.21
CA ALA A 89 -7.23 -24.95 -8.47
C ALA A 89 -7.19 -26.44 -8.86
N GLN A 90 -8.36 -27.07 -8.99
CA GLN A 90 -8.50 -28.46 -9.43
C GLN A 90 -8.01 -28.64 -10.87
N GLU A 91 -8.34 -27.73 -11.79
CA GLU A 91 -7.82 -27.74 -13.18
C GLU A 91 -6.28 -27.72 -13.23
N LEU A 92 -5.65 -27.07 -12.26
CA LEU A 92 -4.18 -26.98 -12.14
C LEU A 92 -3.56 -28.13 -11.33
N GLY A 93 -4.36 -29.11 -10.92
CA GLY A 93 -3.91 -30.27 -10.13
C GLY A 93 -3.50 -29.91 -8.69
N ARG A 94 -4.03 -28.82 -8.13
CA ARG A 94 -3.79 -28.46 -6.73
C ARG A 94 -4.88 -29.03 -5.84
N HIS A 95 -4.50 -29.95 -4.96
CA HIS A 95 -5.38 -30.47 -3.91
C HIS A 95 -5.54 -29.40 -2.82
N LEU A 96 -6.79 -29.00 -2.56
CA LEU A 96 -7.14 -28.04 -1.52
C LEU A 96 -7.19 -28.79 -0.20
N ALA A 97 -6.32 -28.45 0.75
CA ALA A 97 -6.10 -29.18 1.99
C ALA A 97 -7.26 -29.08 3.03
N GLY A 98 -8.50 -28.83 2.60
CA GLY A 98 -9.61 -28.56 3.52
C GLY A 98 -11.00 -28.98 3.05
N THR A 99 -11.16 -29.58 1.87
CA THR A 99 -12.50 -30.01 1.40
C THR A 99 -12.82 -31.47 1.74
N ASP A 100 -11.85 -32.27 2.16
CA ASP A 100 -12.04 -33.71 2.35
C ASP A 100 -12.33 -34.11 3.82
N THR A 101 -12.38 -33.15 4.75
CA THR A 101 -12.41 -33.41 6.20
C THR A 101 -13.83 -33.55 6.80
N THR A 102 -14.89 -33.77 6.03
CA THR A 102 -16.25 -33.83 6.63
C THR A 102 -17.12 -35.01 6.21
N GLN A 103 -16.56 -36.12 5.72
CA GLN A 103 -17.42 -37.29 5.42
C GLN A 103 -16.95 -38.68 5.83
N SER A 104 -15.85 -38.85 6.59
CA SER A 104 -15.34 -40.21 6.89
C SER A 104 -15.20 -40.60 8.36
N ASP A 105 -15.25 -39.68 9.34
CA ASP A 105 -14.98 -40.03 10.74
C ASP A 105 -16.23 -40.03 11.62
N GLN A 106 -17.14 -40.96 11.33
CA GLN A 106 -18.19 -41.33 12.27
C GLN A 106 -18.34 -42.87 12.33
N GLU A 107 -17.26 -43.58 12.64
CA GLU A 107 -17.32 -44.90 13.29
C GLU A 107 -15.96 -45.27 13.89
N GLU A 108 -15.97 -45.95 15.06
CA GLU A 108 -14.84 -46.36 15.92
C GLU A 108 -14.13 -45.22 16.69
N GLN A 109 -14.58 -44.77 17.87
CA GLN A 109 -14.65 -45.53 19.14
C GLN A 109 -13.55 -46.58 19.36
N ARG A 110 -12.44 -46.20 20.01
CA ARG A 110 -12.08 -46.60 21.40
C ARG A 110 -10.59 -46.39 21.74
N ALA A 111 -10.39 -46.01 23.01
CA ALA A 111 -9.22 -46.24 23.86
C ALA A 111 -8.08 -45.20 23.90
N THR A 112 -8.19 -44.32 24.88
CA THR A 112 -7.11 -43.83 25.78
C THR A 112 -6.24 -45.00 26.31
N PRO A 113 -4.93 -44.82 26.57
CA PRO A 113 -4.48 -44.20 27.84
C PRO A 113 -3.19 -43.35 27.79
N ALA A 114 -3.09 -42.40 28.73
CA ALA A 114 -1.85 -41.88 29.33
C ALA A 114 -1.81 -42.37 30.80
N PRO A 115 -0.80 -42.10 31.66
CA PRO A 115 0.53 -41.48 31.47
C PRO A 115 1.69 -42.28 32.16
N SER A 116 2.97 -41.88 32.01
CA SER A 116 4.02 -42.20 33.00
C SER A 116 5.20 -41.20 33.00
N PRO A 117 5.58 -40.63 34.17
CA PRO A 117 6.76 -39.79 34.37
C PRO A 117 7.84 -40.48 35.23
N ALA A 118 9.13 -40.27 34.92
CA ALA A 118 10.36 -40.58 35.70
C ALA A 118 11.53 -40.55 34.68
N GLU A 119 12.77 -40.09 34.91
CA GLU A 119 13.54 -39.70 36.08
C GLU A 119 14.78 -38.90 35.61
N THR A 120 15.28 -38.05 36.50
CA THR A 120 16.57 -37.35 36.53
C THR A 120 17.76 -38.32 36.50
N GLU A 121 18.86 -38.02 35.79
CA GLU A 121 20.24 -38.27 36.28
C GLU A 121 21.26 -37.25 35.72
N GLU A 122 21.94 -36.58 36.64
CA GLU A 122 23.24 -35.91 36.48
C GLU A 122 24.34 -36.95 36.24
N SER A 123 25.34 -36.65 35.40
CA SER A 123 26.68 -37.22 35.57
C SER A 123 27.78 -36.35 34.99
N THR A 124 28.55 -35.78 35.93
CA THR A 124 29.88 -35.20 35.77
C THR A 124 30.90 -36.34 35.64
N SER A 125 31.77 -36.31 34.63
CA SER A 125 33.07 -37.02 34.71
C SER A 125 34.11 -36.43 33.76
N GLU A 126 35.14 -35.86 34.37
CA GLU A 126 36.45 -35.58 33.78
C GLU A 126 37.21 -36.90 33.57
N GLY A 127 38.03 -36.99 32.51
CA GLY A 127 38.80 -38.20 32.24
C GLY A 127 39.84 -38.05 31.13
N SER A 128 40.98 -37.47 31.49
CA SER A 128 42.24 -37.44 30.74
C SER A 128 42.79 -38.84 30.42
N VAL A 129 43.13 -39.15 29.17
CA VAL A 129 44.36 -39.88 28.80
C VAL A 129 44.77 -39.73 27.32
N ARG A 130 46.05 -39.96 27.10
CA ARG A 130 46.92 -39.52 26.01
C ARG A 130 47.35 -40.69 25.11
N ALA A 131 47.36 -40.41 23.80
CA ALA A 131 48.25 -40.92 22.74
C ALA A 131 48.05 -42.31 22.08
N SER A 132 47.90 -42.20 20.75
CA SER A 132 48.49 -43.01 19.66
C SER A 132 47.72 -44.22 19.11
N GLU A 133 46.84 -43.98 18.12
CA GLU A 133 46.44 -44.96 17.10
C GLU A 133 45.97 -44.23 15.81
N PRO A 134 46.31 -44.69 14.58
CA PRO A 134 46.09 -43.95 13.33
C PRO A 134 44.59 -43.80 12.98
N PRO A 135 44.19 -42.69 12.30
CA PRO A 135 42.80 -42.25 12.26
C PRO A 135 41.89 -43.20 11.45
N PRO A 136 40.85 -43.78 12.07
CA PRO A 136 39.70 -44.32 11.33
C PRO A 136 38.90 -43.17 10.68
N PRO A 137 38.12 -43.43 9.60
CA PRO A 137 37.39 -42.39 8.89
C PRO A 137 36.46 -41.65 9.85
N ALA A 138 36.59 -40.32 9.86
CA ALA A 138 35.91 -39.37 10.72
C ALA A 138 34.44 -39.76 10.95
N GLN A 139 34.18 -40.38 12.10
CA GLN A 139 32.83 -40.52 12.61
C GLN A 139 32.38 -39.12 13.02
N HIS A 140 31.22 -38.73 12.51
CA HIS A 140 30.56 -37.47 12.79
C HIS A 140 30.56 -37.22 14.29
N GLY A 141 31.22 -36.15 14.71
CA GLY A 141 31.28 -35.74 16.10
C GLY A 141 29.86 -35.63 16.65
N ASP A 142 29.65 -36.27 17.80
CA ASP A 142 28.45 -36.18 18.60
C ASP A 142 28.09 -34.71 18.83
N THR A 143 27.14 -34.23 18.04
CA THR A 143 26.45 -32.98 18.32
C THR A 143 25.67 -33.19 19.60
N PRO A 144 25.87 -32.36 20.64
CA PRO A 144 25.22 -32.56 21.94
C PRO A 144 23.71 -32.68 21.75
N GLU A 145 23.15 -33.78 22.25
CA GLU A 145 21.71 -34.08 22.25
C GLU A 145 20.97 -32.95 22.97
N GLY A 146 20.51 -31.95 22.20
CA GLY A 146 19.94 -30.72 22.74
C GLY A 146 20.24 -29.47 21.90
N SER A 147 21.31 -29.50 21.08
CA SER A 147 21.53 -28.46 20.07
C SER A 147 20.73 -28.79 18.82
N MET A 148 19.53 -28.24 18.72
CA MET A 148 18.72 -28.30 17.50
C MET A 148 19.51 -27.58 16.38
N LEU A 149 20.16 -28.35 15.51
CA LEU A 149 20.83 -27.85 14.32
C LEU A 149 19.84 -27.07 13.46
N VAL A 150 19.92 -25.74 13.55
CA VAL A 150 19.11 -24.85 12.70
C VAL A 150 19.66 -24.95 11.28
N PRO A 151 18.85 -25.33 10.28
CA PRO A 151 19.28 -25.33 8.89
C PRO A 151 19.80 -23.96 8.48
N ILE A 152 20.89 -23.92 7.71
CA ILE A 152 21.56 -22.67 7.28
C ILE A 152 20.56 -21.71 6.61
N ASP A 153 19.59 -22.24 5.86
CA ASP A 153 18.55 -21.44 5.21
C ASP A 153 17.61 -20.74 6.19
N ALA A 154 17.29 -21.38 7.32
CA ALA A 154 16.44 -20.78 8.36
C ALA A 154 17.19 -19.63 9.06
N TRP A 155 18.48 -19.79 9.29
CA TRP A 155 19.35 -18.74 9.84
C TRP A 155 19.45 -17.54 8.88
N ASN A 156 19.67 -17.80 7.59
CA ASN A 156 19.74 -16.75 6.55
C ASN A 156 18.43 -15.96 6.44
N LYS A 157 17.28 -16.65 6.55
CA LYS A 157 15.96 -15.98 6.59
C LYS A 157 15.83 -15.08 7.81
N MET A 158 16.25 -15.54 8.99
CA MET A 158 16.20 -14.74 10.21
C MET A 158 17.12 -13.51 10.14
N LEU A 159 18.32 -13.64 9.57
CA LEU A 159 19.21 -12.49 9.33
C LEU A 159 18.60 -11.49 8.35
N THR A 160 17.95 -11.96 7.29
CA THR A 160 17.25 -11.10 6.33
C THR A 160 16.09 -10.34 7.01
N GLN A 161 15.32 -11.03 7.87
CA GLN A 161 14.23 -10.41 8.63
C GLN A 161 14.75 -9.34 9.61
N LEU A 162 15.87 -9.60 10.29
CA LEU A 162 16.53 -8.61 11.15
C LEU A 162 17.04 -7.40 10.36
N GLY A 163 17.61 -7.63 9.17
CA GLY A 163 18.01 -6.55 8.26
C GLY A 163 16.83 -5.66 7.85
N ASN A 164 15.73 -6.28 7.42
CA ASN A 164 14.51 -5.55 7.05
C ASN A 164 13.93 -4.75 8.24
N LEU A 165 13.96 -5.31 9.45
CA LEU A 165 13.48 -4.63 10.66
C LEU A 165 14.38 -3.44 11.03
N HIS A 166 15.69 -3.56 10.84
CA HIS A 166 16.62 -2.46 11.06
C HIS A 166 16.38 -1.31 10.07
N GLU A 167 16.22 -1.63 8.78
CA GLU A 167 15.92 -0.63 7.74
C GLU A 167 14.58 0.08 8.01
N ALA A 168 13.54 -0.69 8.36
CA ALA A 168 12.25 -0.12 8.77
C ALA A 168 12.40 0.80 9.99
N GLY A 169 13.27 0.44 10.95
CA GLY A 169 13.60 1.27 12.10
C GLY A 169 14.25 2.60 11.71
N GLN A 170 15.19 2.58 10.77
CA GLN A 170 15.83 3.80 10.25
C GLN A 170 14.83 4.70 9.51
N GLN A 171 14.00 4.13 8.63
CA GLN A 171 12.97 4.86 7.91
C GLN A 171 11.96 5.52 8.87
N LEU A 172 11.59 4.84 9.96
CA LEU A 172 10.71 5.39 10.99
C LEU A 172 11.37 6.57 11.73
N ALA A 173 12.67 6.47 12.04
CA ALA A 173 13.41 7.56 12.68
C ALA A 173 13.47 8.80 11.78
N GLU A 174 13.80 8.64 10.50
CA GLU A 174 13.81 9.75 9.54
C GLU A 174 12.42 10.35 9.31
N ALA A 175 11.37 9.53 9.30
CA ALA A 175 10.00 10.00 9.17
C ALA A 175 9.59 10.85 10.37
N ARG A 176 9.98 10.45 11.59
CA ARG A 176 9.76 11.23 12.82
C ARG A 176 10.52 12.54 12.81
N GLU A 177 11.76 12.55 12.32
CA GLU A 177 12.55 13.79 12.19
C GLU A 177 11.88 14.76 11.20
N ARG A 178 11.45 14.28 10.03
CA ARG A 178 10.70 15.12 9.07
C ARG A 178 9.39 15.63 9.64
N ALA A 179 8.67 14.78 10.39
CA ALA A 179 7.41 15.18 11.03
C ALA A 179 7.65 16.28 12.06
N ALA A 180 8.63 16.11 12.95
CA ALA A 180 8.99 17.13 13.95
C ALA A 180 9.42 18.45 13.29
N LYS A 181 10.17 18.40 12.19
CA LYS A 181 10.56 19.60 11.43
C LYS A 181 9.35 20.29 10.77
N ALA A 182 8.43 19.53 10.18
CA ALA A 182 7.21 20.09 9.61
C ALA A 182 6.30 20.70 10.67
N GLU A 183 6.26 20.12 11.88
CA GLU A 183 5.50 20.66 13.01
C GLU A 183 6.03 22.01 13.47
N THR A 184 7.35 22.17 13.60
CA THR A 184 7.95 23.46 14.00
C THR A 184 7.77 24.53 12.92
N GLU A 185 7.94 24.17 11.64
CA GLU A 185 7.68 25.07 10.51
C GLU A 185 6.20 25.49 10.45
N ALA A 186 5.27 24.57 10.68
CA ALA A 186 3.84 24.87 10.70
C ALA A 186 3.44 25.79 11.87
N VAL A 187 4.03 25.59 13.05
CA VAL A 187 3.82 26.48 14.20
C VAL A 187 4.37 27.88 13.90
N PHE A 188 5.59 27.97 13.36
CA PHE A 188 6.20 29.24 12.96
C PHE A 188 5.33 30.02 11.95
N LEU A 189 4.77 29.33 10.95
CA LEU A 189 3.87 29.97 9.97
C LEU A 189 2.57 30.45 10.61
N ARG A 190 2.01 29.73 11.58
CA ARG A 190 0.81 30.16 12.31
C ARG A 190 1.08 31.39 13.15
N GLU A 191 2.20 31.43 13.86
CA GLU A 191 2.64 32.62 14.61
C GLU A 191 2.86 33.81 13.67
N ARG A 192 3.54 33.59 12.54
CA ARG A 192 3.76 34.66 11.54
C ARG A 192 2.47 35.20 10.96
N LEU A 193 1.48 34.34 10.69
CA LEU A 193 0.16 34.78 10.23
C LEU A 193 -0.64 35.51 11.30
N ALA A 194 -0.54 35.09 12.57
CA ALA A 194 -1.16 35.78 13.69
C ALA A 194 -0.58 37.20 13.86
N GLU A 195 0.75 37.32 13.76
CA GLU A 195 1.48 38.59 13.80
C GLU A 195 1.09 39.54 12.65
N ILE A 196 0.92 39.01 11.42
CA ILE A 196 0.45 39.85 10.30
C ILE A 196 -0.98 40.34 10.55
N ARG A 197 -1.85 39.49 11.12
CA ARG A 197 -3.24 39.85 11.43
C ARG A 197 -3.34 40.91 12.52
N SER A 198 -2.53 40.84 13.57
CA SER A 198 -2.48 41.90 14.59
C SER A 198 -2.03 43.23 13.97
N GLN A 199 -0.92 43.23 13.21
CA GLN A 199 -0.43 44.42 12.52
C GLN A 199 -1.48 45.07 11.59
N THR A 200 -2.26 44.27 10.86
CA THR A 200 -3.34 44.80 10.01
C THR A 200 -4.52 45.36 10.81
N SER A 201 -4.81 44.79 11.99
CA SER A 201 -5.92 45.24 12.84
C SER A 201 -5.59 46.60 13.48
N ASP A 202 -4.37 46.76 13.98
CA ASP A 202 -3.89 48.01 14.58
C ASP A 202 -3.89 49.18 13.56
N VAL A 203 -3.50 48.91 12.31
CA VAL A 203 -3.54 49.92 11.22
C VAL A 203 -4.99 50.28 10.85
N SER A 204 -5.91 49.33 10.90
CA SER A 204 -7.33 49.59 10.59
C SER A 204 -8.03 50.40 11.69
N GLU A 205 -7.62 50.27 12.95
CA GLU A 205 -8.21 51.01 14.08
C GLU A 205 -7.71 52.47 14.14
N ALA A 206 -6.53 52.75 13.59
CA ALA A 206 -5.98 54.10 13.50
C ALA A 206 -6.60 54.97 12.38
N ALA A 207 -7.52 54.45 11.56
CA ALA A 207 -8.24 55.22 10.56
C ALA A 207 -9.50 55.86 11.20
N PRO A 208 -9.54 57.17 11.46
CA PRO A 208 -10.73 57.83 12.00
C PRO A 208 -11.88 57.73 10.98
N SER A 209 -13.03 57.29 11.47
CA SER A 209 -14.28 57.13 10.73
C SER A 209 -14.58 58.31 9.80
N PRO A 210 -14.60 58.10 8.47
CA PRO A 210 -15.29 59.03 7.58
C PRO A 210 -16.78 58.77 7.73
N LEU A 211 -17.44 59.83 8.20
CA LEU A 211 -18.87 60.03 8.40
C LEU A 211 -19.80 59.26 7.45
N GLU A 212 -20.87 58.76 8.08
CA GLU A 212 -22.24 58.61 7.57
C GLU A 212 -22.52 59.11 6.15
N GLY A 213 -23.13 58.24 5.35
CA GLY A 213 -24.00 58.66 4.26
C GLY A 213 -23.97 57.73 3.06
N GLY A 214 -24.94 56.82 2.95
CA GLY A 214 -25.14 56.09 1.70
C GLY A 214 -25.97 54.82 1.81
N GLN A 215 -27.21 54.92 2.27
CA GLN A 215 -28.25 53.97 1.89
C GLN A 215 -28.41 54.05 0.36
N VAL A 216 -28.18 52.96 -0.37
CA VAL A 216 -28.88 52.70 -1.64
C VAL A 216 -28.82 51.21 -2.01
N SER A 217 -30.01 50.62 -1.92
CA SER A 217 -30.61 49.77 -2.95
C SER A 217 -30.09 48.35 -3.15
N GLU A 218 -30.71 47.46 -2.38
CA GLU A 218 -31.47 46.31 -2.89
C GLU A 218 -31.97 46.50 -4.34
N ALA A 219 -31.38 45.79 -5.31
CA ALA A 219 -32.05 45.41 -6.55
C ALA A 219 -31.25 44.37 -7.37
N SER A 220 -32.02 43.45 -7.95
CA SER A 220 -31.74 42.72 -9.19
C SER A 220 -31.09 41.33 -9.08
N GLN A 221 -31.98 40.37 -8.78
CA GLN A 221 -32.03 39.11 -9.52
C GLN A 221 -32.04 39.37 -11.04
N GLY A 222 -31.21 38.63 -11.77
CA GLY A 222 -31.17 38.52 -13.23
C GLY A 222 -29.92 37.72 -13.56
N GLY A 223 -29.97 36.52 -14.12
CA GLY A 223 -30.73 36.16 -15.30
C GLY A 223 -29.73 35.94 -16.42
N LEU A 224 -29.44 34.65 -16.68
CA LEU A 224 -28.96 34.05 -17.93
C LEU A 224 -28.30 34.97 -18.97
N GLN A 225 -27.06 34.69 -19.36
CA GLN A 225 -26.75 34.55 -20.78
C GLN A 225 -25.48 33.75 -21.06
N ALA A 226 -25.69 32.64 -21.77
CA ALA A 226 -24.67 31.97 -22.56
C ALA A 226 -24.18 32.95 -23.64
N GLY A 227 -22.88 33.21 -23.65
CA GLY A 227 -22.20 34.06 -24.63
C GLY A 227 -21.17 33.22 -25.38
N GLU A 228 -21.63 32.66 -26.49
CA GLU A 228 -20.84 32.23 -27.63
C GLU A 228 -20.03 33.42 -28.17
N THR A 229 -18.71 33.39 -28.06
CA THR A 229 -17.75 34.13 -28.90
C THR A 229 -16.42 33.40 -28.73
N GLY A 230 -15.84 32.79 -29.75
CA GLY A 230 -15.48 33.43 -31.01
C GLY A 230 -13.97 33.38 -31.06
N LEU A 231 -13.43 32.38 -31.75
CA LEU A 231 -12.03 32.29 -32.14
C LEU A 231 -11.68 33.51 -33.01
N PRO A 232 -10.51 34.12 -32.79
CA PRO A 232 -9.74 34.61 -33.92
C PRO A 232 -8.44 33.80 -34.01
N ALA A 233 -8.31 33.10 -35.13
CA ALA A 233 -7.01 32.82 -35.71
C ALA A 233 -6.50 34.11 -36.31
N GLU A 234 -5.31 34.57 -35.91
CA GLU A 234 -4.46 35.44 -36.73
C GLU A 234 -3.00 35.13 -36.37
N ASP A 235 -2.23 34.97 -37.43
CA ASP A 235 -0.82 34.64 -37.52
C ASP A 235 0.11 35.78 -37.07
N ALA A 236 1.36 35.39 -36.84
CA ALA A 236 2.60 36.18 -36.99
C ALA A 236 2.90 37.32 -36.00
N SER A 237 3.99 37.16 -35.24
CA SER A 237 5.25 37.91 -35.49
C SER A 237 6.26 37.67 -34.37
N ALA A 238 7.53 37.71 -34.77
CA ALA A 238 8.73 37.43 -34.03
C ALA A 238 9.09 38.46 -32.93
N ALA A 239 9.95 37.97 -32.03
CA ALA A 239 10.89 38.69 -31.16
C ALA A 239 10.29 39.49 -29.99
N ASP A 240 10.52 39.03 -28.75
CA ASP A 240 11.48 39.69 -27.86
C ASP A 240 11.83 38.83 -26.63
N GLU A 241 12.98 39.13 -26.05
CA GLU A 241 13.68 38.44 -24.97
C GLU A 241 12.94 38.35 -23.62
N ALA A 242 13.43 37.40 -22.80
CA ALA A 242 13.36 37.40 -21.34
C ALA A 242 11.98 37.20 -20.68
N SER A 243 11.56 35.94 -20.55
CA SER A 243 10.60 35.53 -19.52
C SER A 243 11.04 34.22 -18.87
N GLY A 244 11.40 34.28 -17.59
CA GLY A 244 11.74 33.11 -16.79
C GLY A 244 10.54 32.14 -16.69
N PRO A 245 10.77 30.85 -16.36
CA PRO A 245 9.68 29.89 -16.31
C PRO A 245 8.71 30.28 -15.20
N ALA A 246 7.51 30.69 -15.60
CA ALA A 246 6.36 30.87 -14.73
C ALA A 246 5.97 29.51 -14.13
N THR A 247 6.49 29.23 -12.94
CA THR A 247 6.12 28.07 -12.11
C THR A 247 4.77 28.30 -11.44
N THR A 248 3.71 28.58 -12.19
CA THR A 248 2.38 28.91 -11.61
C THR A 248 1.22 28.35 -12.43
N SER A 249 1.21 27.07 -12.77
CA SER A 249 0.01 26.47 -13.40
C SER A 249 -0.33 25.04 -12.96
N TYR A 250 0.34 24.48 -11.96
CA TYR A 250 0.11 23.07 -11.58
C TYR A 250 -1.05 22.83 -10.60
N TRP A 251 -1.67 23.87 -10.03
CA TRP A 251 -2.72 23.69 -9.01
C TRP A 251 -4.17 23.81 -9.51
N ARG A 252 -4.40 23.98 -10.83
CA ARG A 252 -5.77 24.19 -11.36
C ARG A 252 -6.59 22.93 -11.67
N TYR A 253 -6.05 21.72 -11.49
CA TYR A 253 -6.73 20.48 -11.90
C TYR A 253 -7.27 19.59 -10.77
N LEU A 254 -7.32 20.05 -9.52
CA LEU A 254 -7.78 19.21 -8.38
C LEU A 254 -9.19 19.51 -7.85
N THR A 255 -9.91 20.54 -8.30
CA THR A 255 -11.17 20.95 -7.64
C THR A 255 -12.47 20.79 -8.45
N THR A 256 -12.44 20.35 -9.72
CA THR A 256 -13.66 20.28 -10.55
C THR A 256 -14.28 18.89 -10.72
N GLY A 257 -13.75 17.84 -10.07
CA GLY A 257 -14.18 16.45 -10.32
C GLY A 257 -15.35 15.88 -9.49
N TRP A 258 -15.83 16.56 -8.44
CA TRP A 258 -16.66 15.88 -7.42
C TRP A 258 -18.18 16.13 -7.46
N ARG A 259 -18.71 16.98 -8.36
CA ARG A 259 -20.14 17.38 -8.33
C ARG A 259 -21.04 16.79 -9.43
N SER A 260 -20.77 15.58 -9.93
CA SER A 260 -21.73 14.94 -10.85
C SER A 260 -21.86 13.43 -10.62
N ARG A 261 -22.54 13.05 -9.53
CA ARG A 261 -23.11 11.71 -9.40
C ARG A 261 -24.25 11.67 -8.38
N LYS A 262 -25.37 12.33 -8.70
CA LYS A 262 -26.66 12.05 -8.06
C LYS A 262 -27.79 12.36 -9.03
N LYS A 263 -28.06 11.42 -9.93
CA LYS A 263 -29.33 11.19 -10.63
C LYS A 263 -29.18 9.97 -11.54
N ARG A 264 -29.50 8.79 -10.99
CA ARG A 264 -30.25 7.72 -11.65
C ARG A 264 -30.43 6.58 -10.65
#